data_AF-A0A2G1WQ79-F1
#
_entry.id   AF-A0A2G1WQ79-F1
#
_cell.length_a   1.000
_cell.length_b   1.000
_cell.length_c   1.000
_cell.angle_alpha   90.00
_cell.angle_beta   90.00
_cell.angle_gamma   90.00
#
_symmetry.space_group_name_H-M   'P 1'
#
loop_
_entity.id
_entity.type
_entity.pdbx_description
1 polymer ?
#
loop_
_entity_poly.entity_id
_entity_poly.type
_entity_poly.pdbx_seq_one_letter_code
_entity_poly.pdbx_strand_id
1 'polypeptide(L)'
;MSSVPFGIARLDSIFGGGAPAGSVVLLAGEAGAGAREFAYTSAAMNALARTDEELFDLYYGDIDADAALPDSVHYISFTADTDAITREMAYTMADEIVDTAVDEIAFRDLSPEYFQLSPVPRDWYETETASITELGDRGEYEDVLTAFGDYLSEHGRGSLVCIDSVTDLVSMVSDDTDWSDVAMVMKGLKKAAYEWDA
;
A
#
# COMPACT_ATOMS: atom_id res chain seq x y z
N MET A 1 -12.35 -20.42 1.40
CA MET A 1 -11.80 -19.09 1.08
C MET A 1 -10.63 -18.94 1.99
N SER A 2 -9.44 -18.81 1.44
CA SER A 2 -8.23 -18.59 2.25
C SER A 2 -8.22 -17.16 2.77
N SER A 3 -7.78 -16.98 4.01
CA SER A 3 -7.48 -15.67 4.59
C SER A 3 -6.04 -15.27 4.28
N VAL A 4 -5.77 -13.98 4.15
CA VAL A 4 -4.43 -13.41 4.02
C VAL A 4 -4.02 -12.84 5.39
N PRO A 5 -2.87 -13.25 5.95
CA PRO A 5 -2.41 -12.76 7.24
C PRO A 5 -2.23 -11.24 7.27
N PHE A 6 -2.58 -10.61 8.38
CA PHE A 6 -2.21 -9.23 8.69
C PHE A 6 -0.76 -9.10 9.14
N GLY A 7 -0.03 -10.20 9.33
CA GLY A 7 1.34 -10.17 9.84
C GLY A 7 1.44 -10.00 11.35
N ILE A 8 0.32 -10.14 12.07
CA ILE A 8 0.28 -10.04 13.54
C ILE A 8 -0.36 -11.32 14.08
N ALA A 9 0.46 -12.29 14.48
CA ALA A 9 0.02 -13.65 14.87
C ALA A 9 -1.18 -13.68 15.85
N ARG A 10 -1.19 -12.81 16.87
CA ARG A 10 -2.32 -12.73 17.81
C ARG A 10 -3.60 -12.19 17.18
N LEU A 11 -3.48 -11.26 16.25
CA LEU A 11 -4.64 -10.71 15.55
C LEU A 11 -5.15 -11.72 14.53
N ASP A 12 -4.25 -12.33 13.77
CA ASP A 12 -4.58 -13.31 12.75
C ASP A 12 -5.27 -14.53 13.36
N SER A 13 -4.82 -15.03 14.50
CA SER A 13 -5.51 -16.10 15.24
C SER A 13 -6.91 -15.72 15.74
N ILE A 14 -7.18 -14.44 16.02
CA ILE A 14 -8.54 -13.97 16.38
C ILE A 14 -9.47 -14.00 15.16
N PHE A 15 -8.94 -13.73 13.97
CA PHE A 15 -9.70 -13.67 12.72
C PHE A 15 -9.66 -14.96 11.89
N GLY A 16 -8.96 -16.00 12.35
CA GLY A 16 -8.81 -17.27 11.62
C GLY A 16 -7.92 -17.12 10.40
N GLY A 17 -6.71 -16.58 10.58
CA GLY A 17 -5.70 -16.45 9.54
C GLY A 17 -5.62 -15.10 8.85
N GLY A 18 -6.39 -14.10 9.31
CA GLY A 18 -6.33 -12.72 8.83
C GLY A 18 -7.56 -12.29 8.02
N ALA A 19 -7.38 -11.44 7.02
CA ALA A 19 -8.48 -10.92 6.21
C ALA A 19 -8.92 -11.96 5.16
N PRO A 20 -10.22 -12.18 4.92
CA PRO A 20 -10.64 -12.99 3.78
C PRO A 20 -10.05 -12.45 2.48
N ALA A 21 -9.53 -13.33 1.62
CA ALA A 21 -9.05 -12.91 0.32
C ALA A 21 -10.18 -12.25 -0.52
N GLY A 22 -9.79 -11.32 -1.40
CA GLY A 22 -10.72 -10.45 -2.13
C GLY A 22 -11.46 -9.40 -1.29
N SER A 23 -11.00 -9.14 -0.05
CA SER A 23 -11.54 -8.09 0.80
C SER A 23 -10.70 -6.81 0.79
N VAL A 24 -11.31 -5.71 1.23
CA VAL A 24 -10.61 -4.44 1.48
C VAL A 24 -10.76 -4.11 2.95
N VAL A 25 -9.63 -3.93 3.63
CA VAL A 25 -9.57 -3.58 5.05
C VAL A 25 -9.17 -2.11 5.18
N LEU A 26 -10.07 -1.29 5.73
CA LEU A 26 -9.80 0.13 5.98
C LEU A 26 -9.31 0.31 7.42
N LEU A 27 -8.07 0.75 7.57
CA LEU A 27 -7.49 1.12 8.88
C LEU A 27 -7.89 2.55 9.21
N ALA A 28 -8.80 2.72 10.18
CA ALA A 28 -9.24 4.03 10.66
C ALA A 28 -8.75 4.23 12.10
N GLY A 29 -7.88 5.21 12.32
CA GLY A 29 -7.33 5.54 13.62
C GLY A 29 -6.89 7.00 13.71
N GLU A 30 -6.74 7.49 14.94
CA GLU A 30 -6.16 8.81 15.19
C GLU A 30 -4.63 8.77 14.98
N ALA A 31 -4.00 9.95 14.85
CA ALA A 31 -2.56 10.05 14.76
C ALA A 31 -1.89 9.36 15.96
N GLY A 32 -0.93 8.47 15.68
CA GLY A 32 -0.25 7.68 16.71
C GLY A 32 -1.02 6.46 17.21
N ALA A 33 -2.17 6.11 16.61
CA ALA A 33 -2.92 4.90 16.96
C ALA A 33 -2.31 3.60 16.38
N GLY A 34 -1.24 3.70 15.58
CA GLY A 34 -0.54 2.54 15.03
C GLY A 34 -0.99 2.09 13.64
N ALA A 35 -1.81 2.86 12.91
CA ALA A 35 -2.35 2.43 11.61
C ALA A 35 -1.25 2.27 10.54
N ARG A 36 -0.25 3.16 10.55
CA ARG A 36 0.88 3.10 9.61
C ARG A 36 1.82 1.96 9.95
N GLU A 37 2.13 1.80 11.23
CA GLU A 37 2.94 0.70 11.77
C GLU A 37 2.27 -0.66 11.52
N PHE A 38 0.95 -0.72 11.57
CA PHE A 38 0.18 -1.89 11.18
C PHE A 38 0.39 -2.22 9.69
N ALA A 39 0.28 -1.23 8.81
CA ALA A 39 0.50 -1.43 7.37
C ALA A 39 1.95 -1.87 7.08
N TYR A 40 2.95 -1.27 7.73
CA TYR A 40 4.35 -1.70 7.65
C TYR A 40 4.54 -3.14 8.11
N THR A 41 3.97 -3.50 9.25
CA THR A 41 4.06 -4.87 9.79
C THR A 41 3.40 -5.87 8.84
N SER A 42 2.21 -5.54 8.33
CA SER A 42 1.48 -6.38 7.39
C SER A 42 2.26 -6.62 6.10
N ALA A 43 2.84 -5.57 5.51
CA ALA A 43 3.65 -5.69 4.31
C ALA A 43 4.94 -6.50 4.59
N ALA A 44 5.68 -6.12 5.62
CA ALA A 44 6.96 -6.73 5.95
C ALA A 44 6.84 -8.21 6.29
N MET A 45 5.87 -8.60 7.13
CA MET A 45 5.73 -9.99 7.56
C MET A 45 5.26 -10.89 6.41
N ASN A 46 4.35 -10.44 5.55
CA ASN A 46 3.94 -11.22 4.39
C ASN A 46 5.03 -11.32 3.32
N ALA A 47 5.91 -10.32 3.19
CA ALA A 47 7.08 -10.39 2.33
C ALA A 47 8.16 -11.32 2.92
N LEU A 48 8.39 -11.22 4.24
CA LEU A 48 9.36 -12.04 4.97
C LEU A 48 9.03 -13.53 4.89
N ALA A 49 7.75 -13.89 5.02
CA ALA A 49 7.27 -15.26 4.93
C ALA A 49 7.65 -15.98 3.61
N ARG A 50 7.94 -15.20 2.55
CA ARG A 50 8.30 -15.73 1.23
C ARG A 50 9.81 -15.84 1.03
N THR A 51 10.61 -15.24 1.90
CA THR A 51 12.02 -14.93 1.64
C THR A 51 12.97 -15.42 2.71
N ASP A 52 12.53 -15.39 3.97
CA ASP A 52 13.23 -15.98 5.10
C ASP A 52 12.23 -16.65 6.05
N GLU A 53 11.97 -17.93 5.80
CA GLU A 53 11.05 -18.76 6.59
C GLU A 53 11.53 -18.90 8.05
N GLU A 54 12.85 -18.92 8.29
CA GLU A 54 13.40 -19.04 9.65
C GLU A 54 13.16 -17.76 10.45
N LEU A 55 13.39 -16.60 9.83
CA LEU A 55 13.13 -15.31 10.45
C LEU A 55 11.63 -15.06 10.62
N PHE A 56 10.82 -15.48 9.65
CA PHE A 56 9.37 -15.44 9.76
C PHE A 56 8.84 -16.31 10.91
N ASP A 57 9.31 -17.55 11.06
CA ASP A 57 8.95 -18.42 12.19
C ASP A 57 9.35 -17.80 13.54
N LEU A 58 10.54 -17.16 13.60
CA LEU A 58 11.03 -16.51 14.81
C LEU A 58 10.12 -15.35 15.28
N TYR A 59 9.62 -14.53 14.35
CA TYR A 59 8.86 -13.33 14.67
C TYR A 59 7.32 -13.52 14.62
N TYR A 60 6.83 -14.42 13.79
CA TYR A 60 5.41 -14.65 13.55
C TYR A 60 4.98 -16.06 13.99
N GLY A 61 5.69 -17.10 13.54
CA GLY A 61 5.40 -18.51 13.82
C GLY A 61 4.53 -19.18 12.75
N ASP A 62 3.75 -20.19 13.16
CA ASP A 62 2.88 -20.93 12.25
C ASP A 62 1.73 -20.05 11.68
N ILE A 63 1.47 -20.18 10.38
CA ILE A 63 0.25 -19.63 9.76
C ILE A 63 -0.97 -20.50 10.10
N ASP A 64 -2.13 -19.86 10.18
CA ASP A 64 -3.39 -20.58 10.38
C ASP A 64 -3.67 -21.54 9.20
N ALA A 65 -4.33 -22.66 9.46
CA ALA A 65 -4.63 -23.66 8.43
C ALA A 65 -5.58 -23.13 7.33
N ASP A 66 -6.39 -22.12 7.66
CA ASP A 66 -7.27 -21.46 6.71
C ASP A 66 -6.60 -20.24 6.02
N ALA A 67 -5.35 -19.91 6.38
CA ALA A 67 -4.59 -18.82 5.79
C ALA A 67 -3.75 -19.25 4.57
N ALA A 68 -3.53 -18.32 3.64
CA ALA A 68 -2.58 -18.43 2.56
C ALA A 68 -1.77 -17.13 2.43
N LEU A 69 -0.47 -17.26 2.20
CA LEU A 69 0.40 -16.13 1.91
C LEU A 69 0.08 -15.55 0.52
N PRO A 70 0.17 -14.22 0.33
CA PRO A 70 0.00 -13.60 -0.97
C PRO A 70 1.17 -13.97 -1.90
N ASP A 71 0.93 -13.97 -3.22
CA ASP A 71 1.95 -14.23 -4.24
C ASP A 71 2.96 -13.07 -4.35
N SER A 72 2.54 -11.85 -4.02
CA SER A 72 3.36 -10.65 -3.98
C SER A 72 2.83 -9.63 -2.98
N VAL A 73 3.72 -8.75 -2.50
CA VAL A 73 3.36 -7.63 -1.62
C VAL A 73 3.68 -6.33 -2.34
N HIS A 74 2.71 -5.42 -2.35
CA HIS A 74 2.84 -4.10 -2.96
C HIS A 74 2.56 -3.02 -1.92
N TYR A 75 3.38 -1.98 -1.91
CA TYR A 75 3.21 -0.85 -1.00
C TYR A 75 3.12 0.44 -1.82
N ILE A 76 1.92 1.02 -1.88
CA ILE A 76 1.62 2.19 -2.69
C ILE A 76 1.58 3.41 -1.77
N SER A 77 2.32 4.46 -2.11
CA SER A 77 2.16 5.77 -1.50
C SER A 77 1.90 6.85 -2.53
N PHE A 78 1.08 7.83 -2.14
CA PHE A 78 0.79 9.00 -2.95
C PHE A 78 1.77 10.14 -2.71
N THR A 79 2.51 10.14 -1.61
CA THR A 79 3.27 11.33 -1.18
C THR A 79 4.69 11.02 -0.71
N ALA A 80 5.03 9.75 -0.50
CA ALA A 80 6.34 9.33 -0.04
C ALA A 80 7.01 8.41 -1.07
N ASP A 81 8.31 8.64 -1.27
CA ASP A 81 9.16 7.75 -2.05
C ASP A 81 9.51 6.48 -1.25
N THR A 82 10.15 5.53 -1.94
CA THR A 82 10.57 4.26 -1.33
C THR A 82 11.56 4.46 -0.18
N ASP A 83 12.51 5.38 -0.32
CA ASP A 83 13.54 5.65 0.69
C ASP A 83 12.93 6.20 1.99
N ALA A 84 11.91 7.05 1.89
CA ALA A 84 11.18 7.57 3.03
C ALA A 84 10.43 6.47 3.76
N ILE A 85 9.70 5.62 3.04
CA ILE A 85 8.92 4.52 3.63
C ILE A 85 9.84 3.49 4.30
N THR A 86 10.88 3.04 3.61
CA THR A 86 11.83 2.05 4.14
C THR A 86 12.56 2.57 5.39
N ARG A 87 12.92 3.85 5.40
CA ARG A 87 13.48 4.50 6.60
C ARG A 87 12.49 4.55 7.76
N GLU A 88 11.22 4.81 7.49
CA GLU A 88 10.18 4.76 8.54
C GLU A 88 9.97 3.34 9.08
N MET A 89 10.01 2.32 8.23
CA MET A 89 9.98 0.92 8.65
C MET A 89 11.16 0.61 9.59
N ALA A 90 12.38 1.07 9.26
CA ALA A 90 13.57 0.90 10.11
C ALA A 90 13.46 1.58 11.48
N TYR A 91 12.63 2.61 11.65
CA TYR A 91 12.40 3.22 12.96
C TYR A 91 11.45 2.42 13.86
N THR A 92 10.66 1.50 13.28
CA THR A 92 9.56 0.83 13.97
C THR A 92 9.72 -0.69 14.04
N MET A 93 10.64 -1.25 13.27
CA MET A 93 10.88 -2.69 13.13
C MET A 93 12.35 -3.03 13.36
N ALA A 94 12.65 -4.32 13.58
CA ALA A 94 14.03 -4.78 13.68
C ALA A 94 14.72 -4.71 12.30
N ASP A 95 15.97 -4.24 12.27
CA ASP A 95 16.74 -4.04 11.03
C ASP A 95 16.76 -5.31 10.15
N GLU A 96 16.94 -6.49 10.75
CA GLU A 96 16.95 -7.77 10.02
C GLU A 96 15.62 -8.10 9.30
N ILE A 97 14.48 -7.63 9.84
CA ILE A 97 13.18 -7.78 9.18
C ILE A 97 13.10 -6.81 8.00
N VAL A 98 13.50 -5.56 8.20
CA VAL A 98 13.41 -4.51 7.18
C VAL A 98 14.34 -4.82 6.01
N ASP A 99 15.60 -5.12 6.30
CA ASP A 99 16.63 -5.44 5.30
C ASP A 99 16.20 -6.62 4.40
N THR A 100 15.50 -7.61 4.97
CA THR A 100 15.03 -8.79 4.22
C THR A 100 13.72 -8.51 3.49
N ALA A 101 12.76 -7.86 4.13
CA ALA A 101 11.43 -7.68 3.58
C ALA A 101 11.37 -6.61 2.49
N VAL A 102 12.17 -5.54 2.59
CA VAL A 102 12.14 -4.40 1.66
C VAL A 102 12.49 -4.82 0.24
N ASP A 103 13.43 -5.75 0.07
CA ASP A 103 13.82 -6.28 -1.25
C ASP A 103 12.66 -7.01 -1.96
N GLU A 104 11.63 -7.41 -1.22
CA GLU A 104 10.53 -8.26 -1.69
C GLU A 104 9.17 -7.58 -1.66
N ILE A 105 9.14 -6.33 -1.18
CA ILE A 105 8.00 -5.44 -1.30
C ILE A 105 8.17 -4.61 -2.58
N ALA A 106 7.19 -4.70 -3.47
CA ALA A 106 7.11 -3.82 -4.62
C ALA A 106 6.55 -2.45 -4.21
N PHE A 107 7.44 -1.49 -3.99
CA PHE A 107 7.03 -0.11 -3.70
C PHE A 107 6.58 0.61 -4.96
N ARG A 108 5.44 1.32 -4.86
CA ARG A 108 4.95 2.22 -5.91
C ARG A 108 4.80 3.62 -5.33
N ASP A 109 5.73 4.47 -5.72
CA ASP A 109 5.68 5.90 -5.51
C ASP A 109 4.81 6.55 -6.59
N LEU A 110 3.71 7.18 -6.17
CA LEU A 110 2.82 8.02 -6.98
C LEU A 110 2.98 9.51 -6.65
N SER A 111 3.99 9.88 -5.86
CA SER A 111 4.29 11.27 -5.53
C SER A 111 4.60 12.15 -6.74
N PRO A 112 5.24 11.66 -7.84
CA PRO A 112 5.41 12.47 -9.03
C PRO A 112 4.05 12.86 -9.62
N GLU A 113 3.14 11.89 -9.83
CA GLU A 113 1.78 12.11 -10.30
C GLU A 113 0.98 13.00 -9.34
N TYR A 114 1.16 12.82 -8.03
CA TYR A 114 0.46 13.57 -7.00
C TYR A 114 0.86 15.05 -6.95
N PHE A 115 2.15 15.38 -7.13
CA PHE A 115 2.67 16.73 -6.96
C PHE A 115 2.83 17.54 -8.26
N GLN A 116 2.48 17.01 -9.44
CA GLN A 116 2.76 17.63 -10.75
C GLN A 116 2.41 19.12 -10.85
N LEU A 117 1.27 19.54 -10.27
CA LEU A 117 0.84 20.95 -10.22
C LEU A 117 0.73 21.54 -8.80
N SER A 118 1.27 20.85 -7.80
CA SER A 118 1.28 21.38 -6.44
C SER A 118 2.07 22.70 -6.38
N PRO A 119 1.68 23.67 -5.53
CA PRO A 119 2.45 24.90 -5.32
C PRO A 119 3.83 24.65 -4.68
N VAL A 120 4.13 23.41 -4.31
CA VAL A 120 5.43 23.02 -3.76
C VAL A 120 6.50 23.01 -4.86
N PRO A 121 7.74 23.42 -4.54
CA PRO A 121 8.84 23.37 -5.50
C PRO A 121 9.06 21.96 -6.08
N ARG A 122 9.27 21.88 -7.41
CA ARG A 122 9.51 20.60 -8.11
C ARG A 122 10.71 19.82 -7.58
N ASP A 123 11.77 20.54 -7.21
CA ASP A 123 12.98 19.97 -6.61
C ASP A 123 12.73 19.24 -5.27
N TRP A 124 11.53 19.32 -4.68
CA TRP A 124 11.18 18.59 -3.45
C TRP A 124 10.71 17.16 -3.71
N TYR A 125 10.26 16.83 -4.92
CA TYR A 125 9.72 15.51 -5.27
C TYR A 125 10.33 14.92 -6.56
N GLU A 126 11.00 15.72 -7.39
CA GLU A 126 11.75 15.24 -8.55
C GLU A 126 13.24 15.13 -8.23
N THR A 127 13.82 13.94 -8.43
CA THR A 127 15.30 13.78 -8.49
C THR A 127 15.75 14.07 -9.93
N GLU A 128 16.68 15.01 -10.12
CA GLU A 128 17.14 15.55 -11.42
C GLU A 128 17.22 14.53 -12.57
N THR A 129 16.23 14.53 -13.47
CA THR A 129 16.29 14.61 -14.95
C THR A 129 14.94 14.16 -15.53
N ALA A 130 13.88 14.95 -15.37
CA ALA A 130 12.67 14.81 -16.19
C ALA A 130 12.73 15.82 -17.34
N SER A 131 12.69 15.34 -18.57
CA SER A 131 12.75 16.18 -19.78
C SER A 131 11.54 17.12 -19.85
N ILE A 132 11.80 18.38 -20.20
CA ILE A 132 10.80 19.45 -20.41
C ILE A 132 9.89 19.09 -21.60
N THR A 133 8.90 18.22 -21.41
CA THR A 133 7.73 18.14 -22.29
C THR A 133 6.61 17.45 -21.56
N GLU A 134 5.68 18.21 -20.97
CA GLU A 134 4.25 17.89 -20.85
C GLU A 134 3.58 19.01 -20.05
N LEU A 135 2.96 19.94 -20.78
CA LEU A 135 2.05 20.93 -20.23
C LEU A 135 0.78 20.84 -21.08
N GLY A 136 -0.20 20.13 -20.54
CA GLY A 136 -1.56 20.02 -21.06
C GLY A 136 -2.54 20.27 -19.92
N ASP A 137 -3.35 21.31 -20.08
CA ASP A 137 -4.32 21.83 -19.12
C ASP A 137 -5.63 20.98 -19.17
N ARG A 138 -6.09 20.51 -17.99
CA ARG A 138 -7.18 19.53 -17.68
C ARG A 138 -6.83 18.04 -17.87
N GLY A 139 -6.50 17.35 -16.75
CA GLY A 139 -6.36 15.88 -16.68
C GLY A 139 -5.70 15.30 -15.40
N GLU A 140 -5.17 16.11 -14.49
CA GLU A 140 -4.18 15.64 -13.49
C GLU A 140 -4.71 14.70 -12.38
N TYR A 141 -5.91 14.93 -11.86
CA TYR A 141 -6.53 13.99 -10.92
C TYR A 141 -6.84 12.66 -11.60
N GLU A 142 -7.26 12.73 -12.87
CA GLU A 142 -7.45 11.55 -13.69
C GLU A 142 -6.12 10.84 -13.87
N ASP A 143 -4.98 11.54 -13.99
CA ASP A 143 -3.66 10.92 -14.14
C ASP A 143 -3.24 10.13 -12.89
N VAL A 144 -3.40 10.68 -11.67
CA VAL A 144 -3.09 9.96 -10.41
C VAL A 144 -4.01 8.76 -10.22
N LEU A 145 -5.32 8.95 -10.41
CA LEU A 145 -6.28 7.85 -10.27
C LEU A 145 -6.12 6.80 -11.36
N THR A 146 -5.74 7.18 -12.57
CA THR A 146 -5.45 6.27 -13.68
C THR A 146 -4.19 5.48 -13.36
N ALA A 147 -3.10 6.13 -12.96
CA ALA A 147 -1.87 5.44 -12.56
C ALA A 147 -2.11 4.47 -11.38
N PHE A 148 -2.91 4.88 -10.39
CA PHE A 148 -3.31 4.02 -9.28
C PHE A 148 -4.18 2.84 -9.75
N GLY A 149 -5.18 3.10 -10.59
CA GLY A 149 -6.09 2.09 -11.12
C GLY A 149 -5.40 1.08 -12.04
N ASP A 150 -4.51 1.53 -12.89
CA ASP A 150 -3.71 0.71 -13.81
C ASP A 150 -2.77 -0.20 -13.02
N TYR A 151 -2.05 0.36 -12.04
CA TYR A 151 -1.17 -0.42 -11.17
C TYR A 151 -1.94 -1.52 -10.42
N LEU A 152 -3.07 -1.17 -9.83
CA LEU A 152 -3.93 -2.14 -9.14
C LEU A 152 -4.51 -3.19 -10.10
N SER A 153 -4.88 -2.81 -11.31
CA SER A 153 -5.41 -3.75 -12.31
C SER A 153 -4.35 -4.75 -12.78
N GLU A 154 -3.09 -4.33 -12.85
CA GLU A 154 -1.95 -5.17 -13.22
C GLU A 154 -1.51 -6.08 -12.07
N HIS A 155 -1.49 -5.55 -10.84
CA HIS A 155 -0.83 -6.21 -9.70
C HIS A 155 -1.77 -6.69 -8.59
N GLY A 156 -3.07 -6.39 -8.64
CA GLY A 156 -3.99 -6.65 -7.53
C GLY A 156 -4.42 -8.11 -7.34
N ARG A 157 -4.21 -8.97 -8.34
CA ARG A 157 -4.63 -10.38 -8.26
C ARG A 157 -3.57 -11.22 -7.55
N GLY A 158 -4.00 -11.95 -6.51
CA GLY A 158 -3.12 -12.82 -5.72
C GLY A 158 -2.16 -12.06 -4.80
N SER A 159 -2.29 -10.74 -4.68
CA SER A 159 -1.35 -9.91 -3.93
C SER A 159 -1.96 -9.33 -2.65
N LEU A 160 -1.08 -8.93 -1.74
CA LEU A 160 -1.40 -8.01 -0.67
C LEU A 160 -0.97 -6.60 -1.10
N VAL A 161 -1.93 -5.68 -1.19
CA VAL A 161 -1.66 -4.27 -1.52
C VAL A 161 -1.92 -3.38 -0.30
N CYS A 162 -0.87 -2.77 0.22
CA CYS A 162 -0.93 -1.73 1.25
C CYS A 162 -0.98 -0.34 0.59
N ILE A 163 -1.88 0.53 1.03
CA ILE A 163 -2.07 1.87 0.47
C ILE A 163 -1.90 2.91 1.60
N ASP A 164 -0.89 3.76 1.47
CA ASP A 164 -0.48 4.75 2.48
C ASP A 164 -0.37 6.17 1.87
N SER A 165 -1.38 7.02 1.99
CA SER A 165 -2.69 6.76 2.59
C SER A 165 -3.82 7.17 1.65
N VAL A 166 -4.97 6.49 1.73
CA VAL A 166 -6.16 6.91 0.95
C VAL A 166 -6.67 8.31 1.34
N THR A 167 -6.26 8.83 2.50
CA THR A 167 -6.54 10.21 2.91
C THR A 167 -5.77 11.25 2.10
N ASP A 168 -4.68 10.88 1.44
CA ASP A 168 -3.96 11.81 0.54
C ASP A 168 -4.84 12.20 -0.66
N LEU A 169 -5.68 11.26 -1.15
CA LEU A 169 -6.68 11.54 -2.19
C LEU A 169 -7.75 12.55 -1.73
N VAL A 170 -7.99 12.67 -0.41
CA VAL A 170 -8.90 13.69 0.13
C VAL A 170 -8.27 15.07 0.07
N SER A 171 -6.96 15.17 0.29
CA SER A 171 -6.24 16.44 0.21
C SER A 171 -6.18 17.01 -1.22
N MET A 172 -6.45 16.17 -2.23
CA MET A 172 -6.61 16.58 -3.63
C MET A 172 -8.00 17.12 -3.97
N VAL A 173 -8.98 17.00 -3.05
CA VAL A 173 -10.33 17.57 -3.24
C VAL A 173 -10.19 19.09 -3.40
N SER A 174 -10.46 19.56 -4.60
CA SER A 174 -10.39 20.96 -5.02
C SER A 174 -11.70 21.36 -5.71
N ASP A 175 -11.78 22.56 -6.32
CA ASP A 175 -12.99 23.01 -7.02
C ASP A 175 -13.45 22.06 -8.15
N ASP A 176 -12.57 21.17 -8.64
CA ASP A 176 -12.85 20.20 -9.72
C ASP A 176 -12.99 18.74 -9.25
N THR A 177 -12.79 18.43 -7.96
CA THR A 177 -12.88 17.06 -7.42
C THR A 177 -13.85 17.03 -6.24
N ASP A 178 -14.88 16.20 -6.32
CA ASP A 178 -15.87 16.07 -5.24
C ASP A 178 -15.50 14.92 -4.30
N TRP A 179 -15.90 15.03 -3.03
CA TRP A 179 -15.80 13.92 -2.05
C TRP A 179 -16.45 12.62 -2.55
N SER A 180 -17.44 12.73 -3.46
CA SER A 180 -18.05 11.57 -4.11
C SER A 180 -17.06 10.74 -4.91
N ASP A 181 -16.01 11.34 -5.46
CA ASP A 181 -15.05 10.65 -6.33
C ASP A 181 -14.16 9.73 -5.52
N VAL A 182 -13.66 10.19 -4.36
CA VAL A 182 -12.96 9.34 -3.38
C VAL A 182 -13.85 8.18 -2.91
N ALA A 183 -15.12 8.46 -2.63
CA ALA A 183 -16.07 7.41 -2.25
C ALA A 183 -16.32 6.40 -3.39
N MET A 184 -16.29 6.85 -4.65
CA MET A 184 -16.41 5.97 -5.82
C MET A 184 -15.17 5.11 -6.02
N VAL A 185 -13.96 5.66 -5.81
CA VAL A 185 -12.71 4.90 -5.81
C VAL A 185 -12.77 3.77 -4.77
N MET A 186 -13.16 4.06 -3.53
CA MET A 186 -13.27 3.03 -2.49
C MET A 186 -14.30 1.93 -2.82
N LYS A 187 -15.43 2.29 -3.43
CA LYS A 187 -16.42 1.33 -3.92
C LYS A 187 -15.88 0.48 -5.08
N GLY A 188 -15.13 1.11 -5.99
CA GLY A 188 -14.46 0.45 -7.11
C GLY A 188 -13.43 -0.56 -6.61
N LEU A 189 -12.57 -0.17 -5.68
CA LEU A 189 -11.56 -1.02 -5.06
C LEU A 189 -12.19 -2.26 -4.41
N LYS A 190 -13.26 -2.07 -3.63
CA LYS A 190 -13.99 -3.21 -3.03
C LYS A 190 -14.52 -4.18 -4.08
N LYS A 191 -15.06 -3.66 -5.19
CA LYS A 191 -15.57 -4.49 -6.27
C LYS A 191 -14.44 -5.24 -6.99
N ALA A 192 -13.36 -4.55 -7.31
CA ALA A 192 -12.20 -5.11 -7.99
C ALA A 192 -11.52 -6.20 -7.16
N ALA A 193 -11.29 -5.94 -5.86
CA ALA A 193 -10.72 -6.92 -4.94
C ALA A 193 -11.55 -8.22 -4.91
N TYR A 194 -12.87 -8.10 -4.84
CA TYR A 194 -13.75 -9.26 -4.89
C TYR A 194 -13.62 -10.02 -6.22
N GLU A 195 -13.56 -9.33 -7.36
CA GLU A 195 -13.41 -9.98 -8.67
C GLU A 195 -12.04 -10.63 -8.87
N TRP A 196 -10.99 -10.13 -8.23
CA TRP A 196 -9.66 -10.73 -8.32
C TRP A 196 -9.52 -12.05 -7.57
N ASP A 197 -10.35 -12.30 -6.56
CA ASP A 197 -10.35 -13.52 -5.75
C ASP A 197 -11.62 -14.39 -5.91
N ALA A 198 -12.58 -13.95 -6.72
CA ALA A 198 -13.77 -14.73 -7.12
C ALA A 198 -13.42 -15.88 -8.06
#